data_AF-A0AAP3AR30-F1
#
_entry.id   AF-A0AAP3AR30-F1
#
_cell.length_a   1.000
_cell.length_b   1.000
_cell.length_c   1.000
_cell.angle_alpha   90.00
_cell.angle_beta   90.00
_cell.angle_gamma   90.00
#
_symmetry.space_group_name_H-M   'P 1'
#
loop_
_entity.id
_entity.type
_entity.pdbx_description
1 polymer ?
#
loop_
_entity_poly.entity_id
_entity_poly.type
_entity_poly.pdbx_seq_one_letter_code
_entity_poly.pdbx_strand_id
1 'polypeptide(L)'
;MVYKIRVILDTKDNVFRDIEVRGKQTLWNLHNGIKSAFSLQGDELSSFYFSDDEWTELNAIPLEDMSDDGDGEIMSDVYITEAFPEKGSKMLFKYGFIDLWEFYCELLEVIKEKPAVNYPITVFRYGNMPLKAPSKNTSSKPSPTMMSDDFDDFDSFENDFDDDEGFADDFSDEYYDDED
;
A
#
# COMPACT_ATOMS: atom_id res chain seq x y z
N MET A 1 -17.31 4.45 23.37
CA MET A 1 -18.10 4.82 22.18
C MET A 1 -17.59 4.02 21.01
N VAL A 2 -18.48 3.67 20.09
CA VAL A 2 -18.18 2.89 18.89
C VAL A 2 -18.52 3.76 17.68
N TYR A 3 -17.60 3.79 16.74
CA TYR A 3 -17.65 4.58 15.52
C TYR A 3 -18.07 3.64 14.40
N LYS A 4 -19.18 3.96 13.74
CA LYS A 4 -19.67 3.21 12.59
C LYS A 4 -19.21 3.92 11.33
N ILE A 5 -18.21 3.35 10.69
CA ILE A 5 -17.56 3.91 9.51
C ILE A 5 -18.04 3.12 8.29
N ARG A 6 -18.55 3.81 7.28
CA ARG A 6 -18.83 3.24 5.97
C ARG A 6 -17.55 3.29 5.14
N VAL A 7 -17.17 2.15 4.60
CA VAL A 7 -16.02 1.98 3.72
C VAL A 7 -16.52 1.58 2.35
N ILE A 8 -16.29 2.40 1.34
CA ILE A 8 -16.78 2.26 -0.03
C ILE A 8 -15.58 2.01 -0.92
N LEU A 9 -15.58 0.93 -1.69
CA LEU A 9 -14.54 0.65 -2.67
C LEU A 9 -14.71 1.57 -3.89
N ASP A 10 -13.62 2.18 -4.35
CA ASP A 10 -13.59 2.96 -5.60
C ASP A 10 -13.70 2.04 -6.81
N THR A 11 -14.92 1.68 -7.19
CA THR A 11 -15.19 0.86 -8.37
C THR A 11 -16.50 1.28 -9.05
N LYS A 12 -16.71 0.79 -10.28
CA LYS A 12 -17.92 1.10 -11.07
C LYS A 12 -19.19 0.59 -10.40
N ASP A 13 -19.09 -0.54 -9.71
CA ASP A 13 -20.17 -1.14 -8.97
C ASP A 13 -20.23 -0.61 -7.53
N ASN A 14 -21.42 -0.54 -6.96
CA ASN A 14 -21.55 -0.16 -5.56
C ASN A 14 -21.10 -1.30 -4.64
N VAL A 15 -19.91 -1.18 -4.06
CA VAL A 15 -19.35 -2.15 -3.11
C VAL A 15 -18.94 -1.42 -1.83
N PHE A 16 -19.61 -1.70 -0.71
CA PHE A 16 -19.29 -1.06 0.57
C PHE A 16 -19.55 -1.95 1.78
N ARG A 17 -18.93 -1.58 2.90
CA ARG A 17 -19.01 -2.26 4.19
C ARG A 17 -19.24 -1.21 5.27
N ASP A 18 -20.09 -1.52 6.26
CA ASP A 18 -20.14 -0.71 7.47
C ASP A 18 -19.36 -1.46 8.55
N ILE A 19 -18.34 -0.80 9.09
CA ILE A 19 -17.42 -1.34 10.10
C ILE A 19 -17.62 -0.56 11.39
N GLU A 20 -17.90 -1.26 12.48
CA GLU A 20 -17.90 -0.69 13.83
C GLU A 20 -16.52 -0.88 14.45
N VAL A 21 -15.95 0.19 15.00
CA VAL A 21 -14.64 0.20 15.68
C VAL A 21 -14.71 1.06 16.93
N ARG A 22 -13.96 0.73 17.99
CA ARG A 22 -13.96 1.54 19.23
C ARG A 22 -13.21 2.85 18.99
N GLY A 23 -13.66 3.94 19.60
CA GLY A 23 -12.95 5.22 19.51
C GLY A 23 -11.52 5.20 20.07
N LYS A 24 -11.25 4.30 21.03
CA LYS A 24 -9.91 4.08 21.63
C LYS A 24 -9.02 3.13 20.83
N GLN A 25 -9.53 2.53 19.75
CA GLN A 25 -8.71 1.80 18.80
C GLN A 25 -8.05 2.79 17.84
N THR A 26 -7.06 2.32 17.09
CA THR A 26 -6.27 3.15 16.19
C THR A 26 -6.62 2.87 14.73
N LEU A 27 -6.09 3.67 13.80
CA LEU A 27 -6.23 3.42 12.38
C LEU A 27 -5.70 2.04 11.97
N TRP A 28 -4.72 1.48 12.69
CA TRP A 28 -4.24 0.11 12.48
C TRP A 28 -5.35 -0.94 12.71
N ASN A 29 -6.20 -0.73 13.72
CA ASN A 29 -7.35 -1.61 13.92
C ASN A 29 -8.37 -1.48 12.79
N LEU A 30 -8.62 -0.26 12.29
CA LEU A 30 -9.51 -0.05 11.15
C LEU A 30 -8.95 -0.68 9.87
N HIS A 31 -7.65 -0.54 9.60
CA HIS A 31 -6.93 -1.22 8.51
C HIS A 31 -7.22 -2.73 8.53
N ASN A 32 -7.02 -3.38 9.68
CA ASN A 32 -7.30 -4.81 9.83
C ASN A 32 -8.79 -5.14 9.67
N GLY A 33 -9.68 -4.27 10.14
CA GLY A 33 -11.12 -4.37 9.93
C GLY A 33 -11.49 -4.31 8.44
N ILE A 34 -10.89 -3.41 7.67
CA ILE A 34 -11.11 -3.28 6.22
C ILE A 34 -10.57 -4.50 5.49
N LYS A 35 -9.33 -4.93 5.78
CA LYS A 35 -8.74 -6.15 5.22
C LYS A 35 -9.67 -7.35 5.39
N SER A 36 -10.18 -7.55 6.60
CA SER A 36 -11.13 -8.62 6.90
C SER A 36 -12.48 -8.44 6.17
N ALA A 37 -13.03 -7.23 6.16
CA ALA A 37 -14.34 -6.94 5.59
C ALA A 37 -14.42 -7.11 4.06
N PHE A 38 -13.31 -6.88 3.37
CA PHE A 38 -13.16 -7.00 1.93
C PHE A 38 -12.35 -8.22 1.49
N SER A 39 -11.88 -9.03 2.44
CA SER A 39 -11.06 -10.23 2.18
C SER A 39 -9.80 -9.93 1.36
N LEU A 40 -9.18 -8.78 1.62
CA LEU A 40 -7.92 -8.37 1.01
C LEU A 40 -6.83 -9.39 1.37
N GLN A 41 -6.02 -9.74 0.37
CA GLN A 41 -4.96 -10.74 0.50
C GLN A 41 -3.61 -10.05 0.76
N GLY A 42 -2.74 -10.75 1.48
CA GLY A 42 -1.37 -10.31 1.73
C GLY A 42 -1.22 -9.32 2.89
N ASP A 43 0.03 -8.91 3.09
CA ASP A 43 0.44 -7.88 4.05
C ASP A 43 1.11 -6.74 3.27
N GLU A 44 0.32 -6.18 2.35
CA GLU A 44 0.73 -5.04 1.56
C GLU A 44 0.86 -3.76 2.38
N LEU A 45 1.77 -2.90 1.96
CA LEU A 45 1.86 -1.53 2.47
C LEU A 45 0.57 -0.76 2.16
N SER A 46 0.19 0.12 3.08
CA SER A 46 -1.05 0.88 2.98
C SER A 46 -0.94 2.22 3.68
N SER A 47 -1.86 3.13 3.37
CA SER A 47 -1.91 4.46 3.98
C SER A 47 -3.34 4.96 4.06
N PHE A 48 -3.67 5.61 5.17
CA PHE A 48 -4.85 6.48 5.25
C PHE A 48 -4.46 7.89 4.84
N TYR A 49 -5.40 8.65 4.32
CA TYR A 49 -5.25 10.07 4.03
C TYR A 49 -6.43 10.80 4.66
N PHE A 50 -6.15 11.85 5.41
CA PHE A 50 -7.19 12.80 5.79
C PHE A 50 -7.81 13.40 4.54
N SER A 51 -9.09 13.73 4.62
CA SER A 51 -9.81 14.27 3.49
C SER A 51 -10.84 15.31 3.90
N ASP A 52 -11.05 16.28 3.00
CA ASP A 52 -12.07 17.32 3.15
C ASP A 52 -13.45 16.84 2.65
N ASP A 53 -14.43 17.74 2.63
CA ASP A 53 -15.77 17.45 2.16
C ASP A 53 -15.84 17.08 0.66
N GLU A 54 -14.84 17.46 -0.13
CA GLU A 54 -14.73 17.21 -1.56
C GLU A 54 -13.91 15.95 -1.90
N TRP A 55 -13.51 15.16 -0.89
CA TRP A 55 -12.64 14.00 -1.03
C TRP A 55 -11.22 14.31 -1.51
N THR A 56 -10.72 15.52 -1.24
CA THR A 56 -9.33 15.89 -1.55
C THR A 56 -8.38 15.17 -0.61
N GLU A 57 -7.27 14.63 -1.13
CA GLU A 57 -6.20 14.02 -0.34
C GLU A 57 -5.41 15.10 0.43
N LEU A 58 -5.33 14.97 1.75
CA LEU A 58 -4.53 15.83 2.62
C LEU A 58 -3.34 15.03 3.19
N ASN A 59 -3.17 15.02 4.52
CA ASN A 59 -2.05 14.37 5.19
C ASN A 59 -2.19 12.84 5.14
N ALA A 60 -1.09 12.16 4.83
CA ALA A 60 -1.00 10.70 4.82
C ALA A 60 -0.58 10.15 6.19
N ILE A 61 -1.17 9.03 6.59
CA ILE A 61 -0.84 8.22 7.77
C ILE A 61 -0.49 6.81 7.29
N PRO A 62 0.80 6.51 7.09
CA PRO A 62 1.25 5.21 6.57
C PRO A 62 1.15 4.10 7.62
N LEU A 63 1.15 2.86 7.14
CA LEU A 63 1.12 1.66 8.00
C LEU A 63 2.40 1.53 8.83
N GLU A 64 3.54 1.82 8.21
CA GLU A 64 4.88 1.78 8.77
C GLU A 64 5.54 3.15 8.58
N ASP A 65 6.55 3.44 9.39
CA ASP A 65 7.25 4.72 9.29
C ASP A 65 8.04 4.79 7.98
N MET A 66 7.85 5.88 7.25
CA MET A 66 8.47 6.17 5.96
C MET A 66 9.38 7.40 6.03
N SER A 67 9.59 8.00 7.22
CA SER A 67 10.45 9.15 7.39
C SER A 67 11.92 8.75 7.52
N ASP A 68 12.82 9.66 7.13
CA ASP A 68 14.27 9.43 7.23
C ASP A 68 14.77 9.48 8.69
N ASP A 69 14.05 10.18 9.57
CA ASP A 69 14.39 10.38 10.98
C ASP A 69 13.79 9.33 11.92
N GLY A 70 12.83 8.52 11.46
CA GLY A 70 12.21 7.45 12.24
C GLY A 70 11.21 7.91 13.31
N ASP A 71 10.71 9.14 13.18
CA ASP A 71 9.73 9.77 14.08
C ASP A 71 8.40 10.08 13.36
N GLY A 72 8.11 9.39 12.25
CA GLY A 72 6.88 9.58 11.47
C GLY A 72 5.64 9.02 12.16
N GLU A 73 4.53 9.74 12.09
CA GLU A 73 3.24 9.29 12.62
C GLU A 73 2.68 8.14 11.77
N ILE A 74 2.36 7.00 12.39
CA ILE A 74 1.83 5.82 11.71
C ILE A 74 0.41 5.48 12.15
N MET A 75 -0.22 4.53 11.46
CA MET A 75 -1.59 4.07 11.77
C MET A 75 -1.78 3.58 13.21
N SER A 76 -0.72 3.15 13.87
CA SER A 76 -0.74 2.69 15.27
C SER A 76 -0.76 3.83 16.28
N ASP A 77 -0.44 5.06 15.88
CA ASP A 77 -0.38 6.22 16.78
C ASP A 77 -1.68 7.03 16.77
N VAL A 78 -2.40 7.01 15.64
CA VAL A 78 -3.62 7.82 15.46
C VAL A 78 -4.86 7.06 15.93
N TYR A 79 -5.55 7.61 16.94
CA TYR A 79 -6.79 7.02 17.43
C TYR A 79 -7.97 7.30 16.48
N ILE A 80 -8.97 6.42 16.49
CA ILE A 80 -10.21 6.61 15.71
C ILE A 80 -10.92 7.91 16.10
N THR A 81 -10.87 8.31 17.37
CA THR A 81 -11.42 9.59 17.84
C THR A 81 -10.74 10.81 17.23
N GLU A 82 -9.48 10.69 16.85
CA GLU A 82 -8.70 11.76 16.21
C GLU A 82 -8.90 11.76 14.70
N ALA A 83 -8.88 10.57 14.10
CA ALA A 83 -9.12 10.37 12.67
C ALA A 83 -10.54 10.78 12.22
N PHE A 84 -11.55 10.52 13.05
CA PHE A 84 -12.95 10.78 12.76
C PHE A 84 -13.59 11.61 13.88
N PRO A 85 -13.27 12.90 14.01
CA PRO A 85 -13.69 13.71 15.15
C PRO A 85 -15.21 13.90 15.24
N GLU A 86 -15.90 13.94 14.10
CA GLU A 86 -17.34 14.17 14.05
C GLU A 86 -18.05 13.38 12.94
N LYS A 87 -19.38 13.33 13.01
CA LYS A 87 -20.18 12.66 11.99
C LYS A 87 -19.95 13.35 10.64
N GLY A 88 -19.67 12.55 9.62
CA GLY A 88 -19.33 13.04 8.29
C GLY A 88 -17.84 13.25 8.06
N SER A 89 -16.97 13.07 9.06
CA SER A 89 -15.52 13.05 8.84
C SER A 89 -15.13 11.98 7.81
N LYS A 90 -14.20 12.33 6.93
CA LYS A 90 -13.80 11.55 5.76
C LYS A 90 -12.32 11.22 5.78
N MET A 91 -11.98 10.03 5.32
CA MET A 91 -10.62 9.62 5.01
C MET A 91 -10.60 8.76 3.75
N LEU A 92 -9.50 8.82 3.02
CA LEU A 92 -9.21 7.87 1.94
C LEU A 92 -8.29 6.78 2.47
N PHE A 93 -8.48 5.55 2.05
CA PHE A 93 -7.63 4.42 2.41
C PHE A 93 -7.14 3.73 1.16
N LYS A 94 -5.82 3.61 1.03
CA LYS A 94 -5.16 2.97 -0.11
C LYS A 94 -4.41 1.74 0.37
N TYR A 95 -4.64 0.59 -0.28
CA TYR A 95 -4.08 -0.70 0.09
C TYR A 95 -3.33 -1.33 -1.10
N GLY A 96 -2.03 -1.58 -0.89
CA GLY A 96 -1.12 -2.11 -1.89
C GLY A 96 -0.61 -1.07 -2.89
N PHE A 97 0.63 -1.27 -3.33
CA PHE A 97 1.27 -0.46 -4.36
C PHE A 97 1.08 -1.02 -5.78
N ILE A 98 0.84 -2.33 -5.90
CA ILE A 98 0.67 -3.00 -7.20
C ILE A 98 -0.80 -2.95 -7.63
N ASP A 99 -1.67 -3.53 -6.81
CA ASP A 99 -3.11 -3.59 -7.11
C ASP A 99 -3.81 -2.25 -6.80
N LEU A 100 -3.28 -1.40 -5.91
CA LEU A 100 -3.82 -0.05 -5.63
C LEU A 100 -5.33 -0.05 -5.36
N TRP A 101 -5.74 -0.79 -4.33
CA TRP A 101 -7.12 -0.75 -3.86
C TRP A 101 -7.39 0.57 -3.15
N GLU A 102 -8.43 1.29 -3.56
CA GLU A 102 -8.79 2.56 -2.95
C GLU A 102 -10.19 2.52 -2.33
N PHE A 103 -10.31 3.12 -1.15
CA PHE A 103 -11.54 3.13 -0.38
C PHE A 103 -11.83 4.52 0.17
N TYR A 104 -13.10 4.89 0.13
CA TYR A 104 -13.66 6.06 0.79
C TYR A 104 -14.22 5.66 2.15
N CYS A 105 -13.72 6.26 3.22
CA CYS A 105 -14.13 6.02 4.59
C CYS A 105 -14.89 7.23 5.13
N GLU A 106 -16.14 7.05 5.57
CA GLU A 106 -16.97 8.12 6.15
C GLU A 106 -17.56 7.69 7.50
N LEU A 107 -17.45 8.56 8.52
CA LEU A 107 -18.12 8.33 9.81
C LEU A 107 -19.63 8.58 9.71
N LEU A 108 -20.43 7.52 9.79
CA LEU A 108 -21.89 7.63 9.73
C LEU A 108 -22.51 8.06 11.06
N GLU A 109 -22.05 7.46 12.16
CA GLU A 109 -22.59 7.70 13.49
C GLU A 109 -21.64 7.20 14.60
N VAL A 110 -21.81 7.78 15.79
CA VAL A 110 -21.15 7.34 17.01
C VAL A 110 -22.22 6.79 17.96
N ILE A 111 -22.09 5.51 18.32
CA ILE A 111 -23.06 4.79 19.14
C ILE A 111 -22.47 4.32 20.46
N LYS A 112 -23.35 3.94 21.39
CA LYS A 112 -22.93 3.30 22.64
C LYS A 112 -22.38 1.92 22.35
N GLU A 113 -21.29 1.60 23.05
CA GLU A 113 -20.66 0.30 22.98
C GLU A 113 -21.60 -0.80 23.50
N LYS A 114 -21.65 -1.92 22.78
CA LYS A 114 -22.42 -3.09 23.19
C LYS A 114 -21.53 -4.02 24.02
N PRO A 115 -22.03 -4.56 25.15
CA PRO A 115 -21.27 -5.53 25.93
C PRO A 115 -21.02 -6.80 25.12
N ALA A 116 -19.90 -7.46 25.37
CA ALA A 116 -19.51 -8.74 24.75
C ALA A 116 -19.35 -8.73 23.21
N VAL A 117 -19.09 -7.57 22.61
CA VAL A 117 -18.70 -7.46 21.19
C VAL A 117 -17.20 -7.20 21.08
N ASN A 118 -16.51 -7.96 20.23
CA ASN A 118 -15.10 -7.78 19.92
C ASN A 118 -14.94 -6.93 18.67
N TYR A 119 -14.53 -5.68 18.82
CA TYR A 119 -14.31 -4.74 17.72
C TYR A 119 -12.88 -4.82 17.14
N PRO A 120 -12.66 -4.53 15.84
CA PRO A 120 -13.65 -4.08 14.86
C PRO A 120 -14.55 -5.21 14.33
N ILE A 121 -15.78 -4.88 13.92
CA ILE A 121 -16.72 -5.83 13.30
C ILE A 121 -17.36 -5.24 12.05
N THR A 122 -17.57 -6.05 11.02
CA THR A 122 -18.40 -5.68 9.87
C THR A 122 -19.87 -5.93 10.21
N VAL A 123 -20.68 -4.88 10.31
CA VAL A 123 -22.12 -4.98 10.61
C VAL A 123 -23.00 -4.97 9.37
N PHE A 124 -22.47 -4.51 8.23
CA PHE A 124 -23.21 -4.49 6.97
C PHE A 124 -22.28 -4.75 5.79
N ARG A 125 -22.81 -5.45 4.78
CA ARG A 125 -22.11 -5.72 3.52
C ARG A 125 -23.05 -5.50 2.33
N TYR A 126 -22.56 -4.80 1.32
CA TYR A 126 -23.26 -4.61 0.06
C TYR A 126 -22.28 -4.71 -1.11
N GLY A 127 -22.70 -5.38 -2.19
CA GLY A 127 -21.85 -5.62 -3.35
C GLY A 127 -20.76 -6.68 -3.12
N ASN A 128 -20.32 -7.29 -4.22
CA ASN A 128 -19.28 -8.29 -4.24
C ASN A 128 -17.92 -7.63 -4.51
N MET A 129 -16.88 -8.11 -3.84
CA MET A 129 -15.51 -7.68 -4.12
C MET A 129 -15.11 -8.14 -5.53
N PRO A 130 -14.58 -7.27 -6.41
CA PRO A 130 -14.07 -7.70 -7.70
C PRO A 130 -12.81 -8.57 -7.50
N LEU A 131 -12.53 -9.44 -8.48
CA LEU A 131 -11.37 -10.35 -8.43
C LEU A 131 -10.03 -9.65 -8.61
N LYS A 132 -10.04 -8.47 -9.23
CA LYS A 132 -8.87 -7.63 -9.48
C LYS A 132 -9.20 -6.21 -9.08
N ALA A 133 -8.17 -5.49 -8.68
CA ALA A 133 -8.33 -4.09 -8.40
C ALA A 133 -8.78 -3.31 -9.64
N PRO A 134 -9.61 -2.27 -9.47
CA PRO A 134 -10.03 -1.42 -10.56
C PRO A 134 -8.83 -0.76 -11.25
N SER A 135 -8.72 -0.89 -12.57
CA SER A 135 -7.73 -0.16 -13.34
C SER A 135 -8.11 1.31 -13.36
N LYS A 136 -7.30 2.16 -12.73
CA LYS A 136 -7.36 3.60 -12.97
C LYS A 136 -6.81 3.87 -14.36
N ASN A 137 -7.63 4.44 -15.24
CA ASN A 137 -7.16 5.01 -16.49
C ASN A 137 -6.32 6.25 -16.15
N THR A 138 -5.04 6.06 -15.86
CA THR A 138 -4.06 7.14 -15.72
C THR A 138 -3.78 7.72 -17.11
N SER A 139 -4.69 8.54 -17.62
CA SER A 139 -4.42 9.38 -18.78
C SER A 139 -3.51 10.54 -18.38
N SER A 140 -2.25 10.25 -18.00
CA SER A 140 -1.18 11.24 -17.88
C SER A 140 0.21 10.59 -17.80
N LYS A 141 0.88 10.62 -18.96
CA LYS A 141 2.30 10.39 -19.26
C LYS A 141 2.79 8.93 -19.30
N PRO A 142 3.49 8.54 -20.38
CA PRO A 142 4.08 7.22 -20.48
C PRO A 142 5.25 7.12 -19.49
N SER A 143 5.20 6.14 -18.59
CA SER A 143 6.41 5.58 -17.99
C SER A 143 7.21 4.87 -19.10
N PRO A 144 8.55 4.93 -19.08
CA PRO A 144 9.36 4.20 -20.06
C PRO A 144 9.07 2.71 -19.90
N THR A 145 8.62 2.10 -20.99
CA THR A 145 8.44 0.67 -21.17
C THR A 145 9.64 -0.07 -20.58
N MET A 146 9.39 -0.90 -19.57
CA MET A 146 10.34 -1.97 -19.24
C MET A 146 10.40 -2.88 -20.46
N MET A 147 11.55 -2.90 -21.12
CA MET A 147 11.83 -3.80 -22.24
C MET A 147 11.61 -5.24 -21.75
N SER A 148 10.64 -5.92 -22.35
CA SER A 148 10.54 -7.37 -22.32
C SER A 148 10.68 -7.86 -23.75
N ASP A 149 11.77 -8.59 -23.97
CA ASP A 149 11.98 -9.60 -25.00
C ASP A 149 11.67 -9.23 -26.46
N ASP A 150 12.69 -8.72 -27.16
CA ASP A 150 12.96 -9.13 -28.55
C ASP A 150 14.40 -9.63 -28.60
N PHE A 151 14.53 -10.94 -28.34
CA PHE A 151 15.77 -11.71 -28.44
C PHE A 151 15.78 -12.35 -29.83
N ASP A 152 16.13 -11.59 -30.87
CA ASP A 152 16.41 -12.10 -32.22
C ASP A 152 17.06 -11.00 -33.09
N ASP A 153 18.34 -10.69 -32.85
CA ASP A 153 19.25 -10.18 -33.91
C ASP A 153 20.73 -10.30 -33.49
N PHE A 154 21.18 -11.54 -33.30
CA PHE A 154 22.61 -11.84 -33.28
C PHE A 154 23.06 -12.02 -34.73
N ASP A 155 23.48 -10.93 -35.39
CA ASP A 155 24.38 -10.96 -36.56
C ASP A 155 24.65 -9.54 -37.09
N SER A 156 25.37 -8.69 -36.34
CA SER A 156 26.27 -7.68 -36.94
C SER A 156 27.07 -6.92 -35.88
N PHE A 157 28.26 -7.41 -35.54
CA PHE A 157 29.34 -6.50 -35.11
C PHE A 157 30.68 -7.08 -35.53
N GLU A 158 30.95 -7.00 -36.83
CA GLU A 158 32.32 -7.01 -37.32
C GLU A 158 32.97 -5.65 -37.02
N ASN A 159 34.08 -5.75 -36.29
CA ASN A 159 35.33 -5.03 -36.51
C ASN A 159 35.28 -3.49 -36.59
N ASP A 160 35.69 -2.84 -35.51
CA ASP A 160 36.80 -1.88 -35.61
C ASP A 160 37.37 -1.56 -34.21
N PHE A 161 38.48 -2.19 -33.82
CA PHE A 161 39.47 -1.59 -32.92
C PHE A 161 40.78 -2.37 -33.04
N ASP A 162 41.62 -1.88 -33.94
CA ASP A 162 43.04 -2.21 -34.06
C ASP A 162 43.78 -2.00 -32.72
N ASP A 163 44.29 -3.11 -32.20
CA ASP A 163 45.71 -3.38 -31.93
C ASP A 163 46.61 -2.25 -31.41
N ASP A 164 47.08 -2.38 -30.15
CA ASP A 164 48.51 -2.18 -29.85
C ASP A 164 48.92 -3.02 -28.62
N GLU A 165 49.44 -4.20 -28.96
CA GLU A 165 50.37 -5.09 -28.25
C GLU A 165 51.15 -4.50 -27.05
N GLY A 166 51.16 -5.28 -25.96
CA GLY A 166 52.00 -5.05 -24.79
C GLY A 166 52.14 -6.29 -23.92
N PHE A 167 52.33 -7.47 -24.53
CA PHE A 167 52.64 -8.72 -23.86
C PHE A 167 54.06 -8.70 -23.27
N ALA A 168 54.17 -8.92 -21.96
CA ALA A 168 55.37 -9.49 -21.34
C ALA A 168 54.91 -10.45 -20.24
N ASP A 169 54.92 -11.72 -20.62
CA ASP A 169 54.76 -12.92 -19.81
C ASP A 169 56.00 -13.12 -18.95
N ASP A 170 55.85 -13.36 -17.64
CA ASP A 170 56.84 -14.15 -16.89
C ASP A 170 56.16 -14.92 -15.75
N PHE A 171 55.98 -16.21 -16.03
CA PHE A 171 55.65 -17.28 -15.11
C PHE A 171 56.69 -17.40 -13.98
N SER A 172 56.24 -17.52 -12.74
CA SER A 172 56.86 -18.47 -11.82
C SER A 172 55.89 -18.90 -10.71
N ASP A 173 55.58 -20.20 -10.74
CA ASP A 173 55.10 -20.97 -9.60
C ASP A 173 56.11 -20.92 -8.45
N GLU A 174 55.66 -20.74 -7.21
CA GLU A 174 56.15 -21.58 -6.11
C GLU A 174 55.23 -21.55 -4.89
N TYR A 175 54.73 -22.73 -4.54
CA TYR A 175 54.21 -23.11 -3.24
C TYR A 175 55.29 -22.93 -2.17
N TYR A 176 54.97 -22.28 -1.04
CA TYR A 176 55.48 -22.73 0.26
C TYR A 176 54.39 -22.69 1.33
N ASP A 177 54.19 -23.89 1.87
CA ASP A 177 53.63 -24.27 3.14
C ASP A 177 54.45 -23.64 4.28
N ASP A 178 53.81 -23.15 5.33
CA ASP A 178 54.46 -22.89 6.62
C ASP A 178 53.49 -23.40 7.71
N GLU A 179 53.69 -24.67 8.09
CA GLU A 179 53.44 -25.14 9.45
C GLU A 179 54.53 -24.58 10.38
N ASP A 180 54.14 -23.82 11.40
CA ASP A 180 54.43 -24.07 12.83
C ASP A 180 53.86 -22.95 13.72
#